data_AF-A0A3M1J487-F1
#
_entry.id   AF-A0A3M1J487-F1
#
_cell.length_a   1.000
_cell.length_b   1.000
_cell.length_c   1.000
_cell.angle_alpha   90.00
_cell.angle_beta   90.00
_cell.angle_gamma   90.00
#
_symmetry.space_group_name_H-M   'P 1'
#
loop_
_entity.id
_entity.type
_entity.pdbx_description
1 polymer ?
#
loop_
_entity_poly.entity_id
_entity_poly.type
_entity_poly.pdbx_seq_one_letter_code
_entity_poly.pdbx_strand_id
1 'polypeptide(L)'
;MPLIQELTDTYQSGWSATVALGQRLSTHVIPLQTHHPKDSLTNQWGPQAQALASLTISWDRTAVEKKLIRQNWPVAKQRAAAKYLSYIERYMDEAVINMYETGIPVSITLAQGILESGAGASNLARKTNNHFGIKALPTATGRRKIKAKRYDELTPQDFRYRPPAIGVSQHHDDHVYDRFEVYASVQDSYWRHSRLLLNSCKKARKGCYRWIWQEFPIQRQYVDLTEMAEIYQSVSGYSPKDFFGKTKVPYYAAQAAGLKMAGYATSKTYHKKLVYLIETYELWRFDVAVQRALG
;
A
#
# COMPACT_ATOMS: atom_id res chain seq x y z
N MET A 1 -11.49 -17.21 -12.95
CA MET A 1 -10.97 -16.53 -11.74
C MET A 1 -11.92 -16.79 -10.58
N PRO A 2 -11.89 -17.98 -9.98
CA PRO A 2 -12.76 -18.35 -8.86
C PRO A 2 -12.53 -17.42 -7.64
N LEU A 3 -11.28 -17.01 -7.41
CA LEU A 3 -10.88 -16.25 -6.23
C LEU A 3 -11.60 -14.91 -6.01
N ILE A 4 -11.75 -14.08 -7.05
CA ILE A 4 -12.47 -12.79 -6.90
C ILE A 4 -13.97 -13.04 -6.68
N GLN A 5 -14.54 -14.10 -7.24
CA GLN A 5 -15.97 -14.38 -7.15
C GLN A 5 -16.34 -15.06 -5.82
N GLU A 6 -15.49 -15.96 -5.33
CA GLU A 6 -15.63 -16.67 -4.05
C GLU A 6 -15.38 -15.74 -2.84
N LEU A 7 -14.55 -14.70 -3.00
CA LEU A 7 -14.22 -13.75 -1.93
C LEU A 7 -15.04 -12.45 -1.98
N THR A 8 -15.69 -12.11 -3.11
CA THR A 8 -16.64 -10.97 -3.18
C THR A 8 -17.82 -11.11 -2.24
N ASP A 9 -18.29 -12.34 -2.02
CA ASP A 9 -19.39 -12.63 -1.08
C ASP A 9 -18.90 -12.48 0.37
N THR A 10 -17.63 -12.79 0.64
CA THR A 10 -16.98 -12.59 1.95
C THR A 10 -16.75 -11.10 2.24
N TYR A 11 -16.43 -10.29 1.24
CA TYR A 11 -16.33 -8.83 1.40
C TYR A 11 -17.70 -8.19 1.69
N GLN A 12 -18.75 -8.53 0.94
CA GLN A 12 -20.10 -7.98 1.19
C GLN A 12 -20.70 -8.50 2.51
N SER A 13 -20.55 -9.79 2.80
CA SER A 13 -20.96 -10.39 4.08
C SER A 13 -20.14 -9.83 5.24
N GLY A 14 -18.82 -9.66 5.05
CA GLY A 14 -17.92 -9.08 6.02
C GLY A 14 -18.20 -7.60 6.29
N TRP A 15 -18.52 -6.82 5.26
CA TRP A 15 -18.97 -5.42 5.44
C TRP A 15 -20.25 -5.37 6.28
N SER A 16 -21.23 -6.24 5.98
CA SER A 16 -22.51 -6.34 6.69
C SER A 16 -22.35 -6.89 8.12
N ALA A 17 -21.49 -7.88 8.33
CA ALA A 17 -21.16 -8.42 9.64
C ALA A 17 -20.31 -7.45 10.47
N THR A 18 -19.45 -6.63 9.87
CA THR A 18 -18.77 -5.53 10.57
C THR A 18 -19.75 -4.39 10.89
N VAL A 19 -20.92 -4.32 10.24
CA VAL A 19 -22.05 -3.46 10.63
C VAL A 19 -22.88 -4.09 11.76
N ALA A 20 -23.06 -5.42 11.78
CA ALA A 20 -23.95 -6.11 12.72
C ALA A 20 -23.26 -6.73 13.97
N LEU A 21 -21.96 -6.98 13.92
CA LEU A 21 -21.21 -7.75 14.91
C LEU A 21 -20.22 -6.86 15.69
N GLY A 22 -20.77 -5.97 16.49
CA GLY A 22 -20.05 -5.31 17.58
C GLY A 22 -19.83 -6.20 18.81
N GLN A 23 -20.08 -7.52 18.76
CA GLN A 23 -20.11 -8.33 20.00
C GLN A 23 -19.30 -9.65 20.01
N ARG A 24 -18.56 -10.06 18.95
CA ARG A 24 -17.83 -11.34 18.99
C ARG A 24 -16.45 -11.42 18.32
N LEU A 25 -15.80 -10.31 17.99
CA LEU A 25 -14.43 -10.32 17.46
C LEU A 25 -13.55 -9.40 18.31
N SER A 26 -12.31 -9.84 18.57
CA SER A 26 -11.31 -9.12 19.35
C SER A 26 -11.17 -7.68 18.87
N THR A 27 -11.18 -6.75 19.81
CA THR A 27 -11.03 -5.33 19.56
C THR A 27 -9.54 -4.98 19.66
N HIS A 28 -8.90 -4.66 18.55
CA HIS A 28 -7.61 -3.98 18.61
C HIS A 28 -7.86 -2.48 18.82
N VAL A 29 -7.33 -1.96 19.93
CA VAL A 29 -7.40 -0.53 20.28
C VAL A 29 -6.03 0.07 20.03
N ILE A 30 -5.96 1.13 19.22
CA ILE A 30 -4.71 1.78 18.88
C ILE A 30 -4.49 2.98 19.82
N PRO A 31 -3.47 2.95 20.71
CA PRO A 31 -3.12 4.11 21.51
C PRO A 31 -2.31 5.10 20.65
N LEU A 32 -2.98 6.13 20.14
CA LEU A 32 -2.36 7.12 19.25
C LEU A 32 -1.29 8.02 19.89
N GLN A 33 -1.18 8.05 21.23
CA GLN A 33 -0.37 9.05 21.95
C GLN A 33 1.15 8.86 21.81
N THR A 34 1.65 7.76 21.24
CA THR A 34 3.08 7.39 21.32
C THR A 34 3.87 7.54 20.02
N HIS A 35 3.25 7.92 18.90
CA HIS A 35 3.88 7.86 17.57
C HIS A 35 3.97 9.24 16.90
N HIS A 36 4.82 10.13 17.43
CA HIS A 36 5.16 11.40 16.77
C HIS A 36 6.58 11.36 16.19
N PRO A 37 6.74 11.42 14.86
CA PRO A 37 7.93 12.02 14.25
C PRO A 37 7.92 13.52 14.55
N LYS A 38 9.05 14.09 14.95
CA LYS A 38 9.22 15.50 15.34
C LYS A 38 8.84 16.55 14.27
N ASP A 39 8.46 16.13 13.05
CA ASP A 39 8.16 16.98 11.90
C ASP A 39 6.76 16.72 11.27
N SER A 40 5.76 16.32 12.06
CA SER A 40 4.38 16.21 11.54
C SER A 40 3.81 17.59 11.15
N LEU A 41 3.31 17.69 9.91
CA LEU A 41 2.81 18.91 9.23
C LEU A 41 1.57 19.58 9.88
N THR A 42 1.18 19.21 11.09
CA THR A 42 0.08 19.83 11.83
C THR A 42 0.36 19.73 13.33
N ASN A 43 0.97 20.78 13.88
CA ASN A 43 0.84 21.09 15.30
C ASN A 43 -0.61 21.50 15.55
N GLN A 44 -1.47 20.53 15.89
CA GLN A 44 -2.74 20.62 16.63
C GLN A 44 -3.63 19.46 16.21
N TRP A 45 -3.64 18.41 17.04
CA TRP A 45 -4.62 17.35 16.94
C TRP A 45 -5.98 17.89 17.41
N GLY A 46 -6.89 18.14 16.46
CA GLY A 46 -8.27 18.53 16.73
C GLY A 46 -9.15 17.36 17.20
N PRO A 47 -10.48 17.55 17.30
CA PRO A 47 -11.45 16.54 17.75
C PRO A 47 -11.34 15.17 17.03
N GLN A 48 -10.86 15.16 15.79
CA GLN A 48 -10.66 13.95 14.98
C GLN A 48 -9.59 12.99 15.55
N ALA A 49 -8.61 13.49 16.29
CA ALA A 49 -7.61 12.65 16.94
C ALA A 49 -8.18 11.85 18.13
N GLN A 50 -9.23 12.34 18.78
CA GLN A 50 -9.92 11.59 19.83
C GLN A 50 -10.72 10.41 19.26
N ALA A 51 -11.28 10.55 18.05
CA ALA A 51 -12.02 9.49 17.37
C ALA A 51 -11.15 8.27 17.02
N LEU A 52 -9.87 8.50 16.72
CA LEU A 52 -8.91 7.42 16.49
C LEU A 52 -8.39 6.77 17.79
N ALA A 53 -8.40 7.49 18.92
CA ALA A 53 -7.87 6.98 20.19
C ALA A 53 -8.70 5.81 20.76
N SER A 54 -9.92 5.63 20.23
CA SER A 54 -10.84 4.52 20.53
C SER A 54 -11.20 3.70 19.28
N LEU A 55 -10.38 3.80 18.21
CA LEU A 55 -10.62 3.08 16.98
C LEU A 55 -10.66 1.57 17.25
N THR A 56 -11.82 0.97 16.98
CA THR A 56 -12.02 -0.48 17.10
C THR A 56 -11.87 -1.12 15.74
N ILE A 57 -10.82 -1.92 15.58
CA ILE A 57 -10.61 -2.69 14.35
C ILE A 57 -10.96 -4.16 14.63
N SER A 58 -11.94 -4.69 13.89
CA SER A 58 -12.34 -6.10 13.94
C SER A 58 -11.43 -6.98 13.07
N TRP A 59 -10.11 -6.90 13.28
CA TRP A 59 -9.11 -7.72 12.62
C TRP A 59 -8.31 -8.49 13.67
N ASP A 60 -8.12 -9.78 13.45
CA ASP A 60 -7.44 -10.65 14.40
C ASP A 60 -6.57 -11.66 13.66
N ARG A 61 -5.27 -11.66 13.97
CA ARG A 61 -4.31 -12.59 13.38
C ARG A 61 -4.75 -14.04 13.54
N THR A 62 -5.12 -14.45 14.76
CA THR A 62 -5.44 -15.85 15.08
C THR A 62 -6.67 -16.31 14.29
N ALA A 63 -7.66 -15.44 14.13
CA ALA A 63 -8.85 -15.72 13.32
C ALA A 63 -8.49 -15.92 11.84
N VAL A 64 -7.61 -15.08 11.28
CA VAL A 64 -7.12 -15.22 9.90
C VAL A 64 -6.30 -16.50 9.76
N GLU A 65 -5.38 -16.82 10.67
CA GLU A 65 -4.61 -18.07 10.65
C GLU A 65 -5.52 -19.30 10.67
N LYS A 66 -6.50 -19.34 11.59
CA LYS A 66 -7.49 -20.43 11.66
C LYS A 66 -8.29 -20.55 10.37
N LYS A 67 -8.67 -19.44 9.73
CA LYS A 67 -9.32 -19.45 8.41
C LYS A 67 -8.44 -20.13 7.36
N LEU A 68 -7.16 -19.75 7.29
CA LEU A 68 -6.23 -20.31 6.30
C LEU A 68 -5.97 -21.81 6.51
N ILE A 69 -5.91 -22.26 7.78
CA ILE A 69 -5.81 -23.69 8.12
C ILE A 69 -7.06 -24.45 7.68
N ARG A 70 -8.27 -23.91 7.96
CA ARG A 70 -9.54 -24.53 7.52
C ARG A 70 -9.68 -24.65 6.00
N GLN A 71 -9.02 -23.78 5.24
CA GLN A 71 -8.94 -23.86 3.78
C GLN A 71 -7.91 -24.89 3.27
N ASN A 72 -7.35 -25.73 4.16
CA ASN A 72 -6.41 -26.80 3.84
C ASN A 72 -5.18 -26.31 3.05
N TRP A 73 -4.65 -25.13 3.37
CA TRP A 73 -3.46 -24.59 2.70
C TRP A 73 -2.23 -25.47 2.93
N PRO A 74 -1.37 -25.67 1.92
CA PRO A 74 -0.11 -26.40 2.12
C PRO A 74 0.77 -25.75 3.19
N VAL A 75 1.54 -26.55 3.94
CA VAL A 75 2.41 -26.09 5.04
C VAL A 75 3.35 -24.95 4.59
N ALA A 76 3.93 -25.05 3.39
CA ALA A 76 4.78 -23.99 2.84
C ALA A 76 4.02 -22.65 2.69
N LYS A 77 2.76 -22.71 2.25
CA LYS A 77 1.89 -21.56 2.09
C LYS A 77 1.47 -20.97 3.45
N GLN A 78 1.25 -21.83 4.44
CA GLN A 78 0.98 -21.40 5.82
C GLN A 78 2.20 -20.68 6.44
N ARG A 79 3.42 -21.18 6.23
CA ARG A 79 4.65 -20.49 6.67
C ARG A 79 4.81 -19.10 6.03
N ALA A 80 4.55 -18.99 4.73
CA ALA A 80 4.54 -17.70 4.05
C ALA A 80 3.47 -16.77 4.62
N ALA A 81 2.28 -17.28 4.91
CA ALA A 81 1.20 -16.52 5.53
C ALA A 81 1.55 -16.03 6.93
N ALA A 82 2.18 -16.86 7.76
CA ALA A 82 2.63 -16.47 9.10
C ALA A 82 3.60 -15.28 9.04
N LYS A 83 4.50 -15.25 8.05
CA LYS A 83 5.41 -14.13 7.82
C LYS A 83 4.65 -12.85 7.43
N TYR A 84 3.65 -12.95 6.55
CA TYR A 84 2.84 -11.80 6.14
C TYR A 84 1.99 -11.28 7.29
N LEU A 85 1.42 -12.15 8.12
CA LEU A 85 0.69 -11.78 9.32
C LEU A 85 1.58 -11.08 10.35
N SER A 86 2.83 -11.54 10.54
CA SER A 86 3.77 -10.85 11.43
C SER A 86 4.15 -9.46 10.94
N TYR A 87 4.21 -9.28 9.62
CA TYR A 87 4.39 -7.95 9.04
C TYR A 87 3.17 -7.06 9.26
N ILE A 88 1.96 -7.60 9.08
CA ILE A 88 0.70 -6.86 9.30
C ILE A 88 0.62 -6.42 10.75
N GLU A 89 0.75 -7.33 11.73
CA GLU A 89 0.71 -6.99 13.15
C GLU A 89 1.74 -5.93 13.54
N ARG A 90 2.95 -6.03 12.98
CA ARG A 90 4.03 -5.09 13.31
C ARG A 90 3.79 -3.68 12.79
N TYR A 91 3.08 -3.51 11.66
CA TYR A 91 2.99 -2.22 10.97
C TYR A 91 1.55 -1.70 10.76
N MET A 92 0.55 -2.39 11.30
CA MET A 92 -0.85 -2.01 11.10
C MET A 92 -1.19 -0.69 11.76
N ASP A 93 -0.64 -0.41 12.94
CA ASP A 93 -0.91 0.84 13.67
C ASP A 93 -0.35 2.04 12.90
N GLU A 94 0.87 1.94 12.37
CA GLU A 94 1.49 2.98 11.54
C GLU A 94 0.76 3.15 10.21
N ALA A 95 0.27 2.07 9.61
CA ALA A 95 -0.53 2.14 8.39
C ALA A 95 -1.88 2.85 8.64
N VAL A 96 -2.54 2.56 9.77
CA VAL A 96 -3.79 3.21 10.21
C VAL A 96 -3.56 4.71 10.40
N ILE A 97 -2.53 5.09 11.15
CA ILE A 97 -2.17 6.50 11.37
C ILE A 97 -1.89 7.17 10.02
N ASN A 98 -1.13 6.50 9.14
CA ASN A 98 -0.82 7.04 7.83
C ASN A 98 -2.07 7.22 6.95
N MET A 99 -3.03 6.30 7.00
CA MET A 99 -4.30 6.45 6.29
C MET A 99 -5.10 7.64 6.81
N TYR A 100 -5.20 7.80 8.13
CA TYR A 100 -5.90 8.94 8.73
C TYR A 100 -5.33 10.28 8.25
N GLU A 101 -4.00 10.39 8.23
CA GLU A 101 -3.32 11.63 7.87
C GLU A 101 -3.30 11.92 6.36
N THR A 102 -3.30 10.87 5.53
CA THR A 102 -3.03 11.01 4.09
C THR A 102 -4.19 10.59 3.19
N GLY A 103 -5.15 9.84 3.71
CA GLY A 103 -6.24 9.22 2.95
C GLY A 103 -5.83 8.00 2.12
N ILE A 104 -4.55 7.58 2.16
CA ILE A 104 -4.12 6.36 1.46
C ILE A 104 -4.57 5.12 2.26
N PRO A 105 -5.35 4.19 1.67
CA PRO A 105 -5.90 3.05 2.41
C PRO A 105 -4.83 2.18 3.08
N VAL A 106 -5.10 1.73 4.31
CA VAL A 106 -4.27 0.78 5.06
C VAL A 106 -4.04 -0.49 4.25
N SER A 107 -5.09 -1.00 3.59
CA SER A 107 -5.01 -2.22 2.80
C SER A 107 -4.01 -2.13 1.65
N ILE A 108 -3.95 -0.98 0.97
CA ILE A 108 -3.00 -0.69 -0.10
C ILE A 108 -1.59 -0.60 0.46
N THR A 109 -1.39 0.20 1.50
CA THR A 109 -0.07 0.41 2.11
C THR A 109 0.54 -0.90 2.62
N LEU A 110 -0.23 -1.71 3.35
CA LEU A 110 0.26 -3.00 3.88
C LEU A 110 0.48 -4.03 2.78
N ALA A 111 -0.42 -4.14 1.78
CA ALA A 111 -0.25 -5.10 0.70
C ALA A 111 0.97 -4.75 -0.18
N GLN A 112 1.16 -3.47 -0.50
CA GLN A 112 2.36 -3.02 -1.21
C GLN A 112 3.61 -3.22 -0.33
N GLY A 113 3.57 -2.85 0.95
CA GLY A 113 4.66 -3.07 1.89
C GLY A 113 5.10 -4.55 1.91
N ILE A 114 4.16 -5.50 2.03
CA ILE A 114 4.45 -6.94 1.96
C ILE A 114 5.10 -7.31 0.63
N LEU A 115 4.54 -6.86 -0.50
CA LEU A 115 4.96 -7.29 -1.82
C LEU A 115 6.34 -6.72 -2.20
N GLU A 116 6.56 -5.44 -1.97
CA GLU A 116 7.78 -4.71 -2.37
C GLU A 116 8.97 -5.03 -1.44
N SER A 117 8.73 -5.23 -0.15
CA SER A 117 9.80 -5.54 0.83
C SER A 117 10.01 -7.03 1.06
N GLY A 118 9.20 -7.89 0.44
CA GLY A 118 9.14 -9.32 0.79
C GLY A 118 8.79 -9.51 2.27
N ALA A 119 7.80 -8.76 2.76
CA ALA A 119 7.41 -8.65 4.17
C ALA A 119 8.59 -8.33 5.09
N GLY A 120 9.28 -7.23 4.80
CA GLY A 120 10.40 -6.66 5.57
C GLY A 120 11.72 -7.41 5.41
N ALA A 121 11.74 -8.51 4.66
CA ALA A 121 12.90 -9.39 4.60
C ALA A 121 13.86 -9.10 3.44
N SER A 122 13.55 -8.16 2.53
CA SER A 122 14.48 -7.81 1.44
C SER A 122 15.75 -7.15 1.99
N ASN A 123 16.87 -7.27 1.27
CA ASN A 123 18.12 -6.64 1.67
C ASN A 123 17.97 -5.11 1.77
N LEU A 124 17.26 -4.51 0.81
CA LEU A 124 16.95 -3.09 0.80
C LEU A 124 16.17 -2.68 2.05
N ALA A 125 15.05 -3.35 2.34
CA ALA A 125 14.21 -3.03 3.49
C ALA A 125 15.00 -3.12 4.81
N ARG A 126 15.74 -4.21 5.03
CA ARG A 126 16.51 -4.38 6.27
C ARG A 126 17.65 -3.37 6.45
N LYS A 127 18.30 -2.94 5.36
CA LYS A 127 19.47 -2.04 5.44
C LYS A 127 19.08 -0.56 5.48
N THR A 128 17.93 -0.20 4.92
CA THR A 128 17.60 1.20 4.63
C THR A 128 16.22 1.61 5.14
N ASN A 129 15.47 0.69 5.73
CA ASN A 129 14.04 0.83 6.06
C ASN A 129 13.15 1.17 4.84
N ASN A 130 13.65 1.07 3.61
CA ASN A 130 12.88 1.34 2.40
C ASN A 130 12.04 0.13 2.02
N HIS A 131 10.79 0.11 2.50
CA HIS A 131 9.87 -1.00 2.28
C HIS A 131 9.17 -0.98 0.91
N PHE A 132 9.28 0.13 0.17
CA PHE A 132 8.54 0.34 -1.08
C PHE A 132 9.45 0.47 -2.32
N GLY A 133 10.76 0.26 -2.16
CA GLY A 133 11.71 0.35 -3.27
C GLY A 133 11.80 1.75 -3.89
N ILE A 134 11.57 2.81 -3.12
CA ILE A 134 11.55 4.18 -3.67
C ILE A 134 12.97 4.58 -4.07
N LYS A 135 13.19 4.76 -5.38
CA LYS A 135 14.45 5.23 -5.95
C LYS A 135 14.63 6.74 -5.73
N ALA A 136 15.86 7.15 -5.47
CA ALA A 136 16.29 8.53 -5.53
C ALA A 136 16.54 8.94 -6.98
N LEU A 137 16.18 10.17 -7.35
CA LEU A 137 16.28 10.63 -8.74
C LEU A 137 17.65 11.27 -9.00
N PRO A 138 18.34 10.95 -10.10
CA PRO A 138 19.61 11.58 -10.40
C PRO A 138 19.46 13.08 -10.63
N THR A 139 20.43 13.86 -10.14
CA THR A 139 20.57 15.29 -10.45
C THR A 139 20.96 15.48 -11.91
N ALA A 140 21.06 16.73 -12.38
CA ALA A 140 21.61 17.01 -13.71
C ALA A 140 23.04 16.45 -13.86
N THR A 141 23.86 16.59 -12.81
CA THR A 141 25.23 16.04 -12.79
C THR A 141 25.22 14.52 -12.79
N GLY A 142 24.41 13.88 -11.92
CA GLY A 142 24.25 12.43 -11.90
C GLY A 142 23.80 11.86 -13.25
N ARG A 143 22.82 12.51 -13.91
CA ARG A 143 22.38 12.13 -15.25
C ARG A 143 23.48 12.20 -16.31
N ARG A 144 24.35 13.21 -16.26
CA ARG A 144 25.49 13.31 -17.19
C ARG A 144 26.48 12.17 -16.98
N LYS A 145 26.83 11.86 -15.72
CA LYS A 145 27.71 10.72 -15.38
C LYS A 145 27.11 9.38 -15.83
N ILE A 146 25.82 9.16 -15.56
CA ILE A 146 25.09 7.95 -16.00
C ILE A 146 25.13 7.81 -17.53
N LYS A 147 24.81 8.88 -18.29
CA LYS A 147 24.84 8.86 -19.75
C LYS A 147 26.24 8.56 -20.31
N ALA A 148 27.28 9.04 -19.63
CA ALA A 148 28.68 8.78 -19.97
C ALA A 148 29.20 7.42 -19.45
N LYS A 149 28.37 6.61 -18.79
CA LYS A 149 28.73 5.33 -18.15
C LYS A 149 29.83 5.44 -17.07
N ARG A 150 30.00 6.63 -16.47
CA ARG A 150 30.96 6.92 -15.38
C ARG A 150 30.35 6.58 -14.02
N TYR A 151 30.01 5.31 -13.81
CA TYR A 151 29.23 4.87 -12.64
C TYR A 151 30.04 4.82 -11.35
N ASP A 152 31.33 4.55 -11.46
CA ASP A 152 32.34 4.59 -10.41
C ASP A 152 32.50 6.00 -9.80
N GLU A 153 32.18 7.03 -10.56
CA GLU A 153 32.24 8.42 -10.10
C GLU A 153 30.94 8.94 -9.44
N LEU A 154 29.89 8.12 -9.37
CA LEU A 154 28.61 8.53 -8.80
C LEU A 154 28.67 8.62 -7.28
N THR A 155 28.42 9.81 -6.73
CA THR A 155 28.36 10.04 -5.28
C THR A 155 26.91 10.23 -4.80
N PRO A 156 26.64 10.18 -3.49
CA PRO A 156 25.29 10.47 -2.97
C PRO A 156 24.72 11.83 -3.41
N GLN A 157 25.56 12.85 -3.61
CA GLN A 157 25.15 14.19 -4.06
C GLN A 157 24.66 14.20 -5.52
N ASP A 158 24.96 13.16 -6.29
CA ASP A 158 24.44 12.99 -7.64
C ASP A 158 22.96 12.56 -7.66
N PHE A 159 22.34 12.37 -6.49
CA PHE A 159 20.95 11.91 -6.35
C PHE A 159 20.16 12.80 -5.40
N ARG A 160 18.88 12.99 -5.75
CA ARG A 160 17.89 13.75 -4.99
C ARG A 160 16.92 12.77 -4.34
N TYR A 161 16.82 12.85 -3.03
CA TYR A 161 15.77 12.22 -2.23
C TYR A 161 14.86 13.28 -1.64
N ARG A 162 13.67 12.89 -1.16
CA ARG A 162 12.72 13.81 -0.51
C ARG A 162 12.48 13.42 0.94
N PRO A 163 12.34 14.38 1.87
CA PRO A 163 11.93 14.08 3.24
C PRO A 163 10.68 13.20 3.29
N PRO A 164 10.61 12.22 4.20
CA PRO A 164 11.51 11.96 5.33
C PRO A 164 12.77 11.13 5.01
N ALA A 165 13.11 10.89 3.74
CA ALA A 165 14.38 10.24 3.43
C ALA A 165 15.57 11.05 3.98
N ILE A 166 16.55 10.35 4.55
CA ILE A 166 17.75 10.91 5.19
C ILE A 166 19.03 10.68 4.38
N GLY A 167 18.91 10.01 3.23
CA GLY A 167 20.05 9.68 2.39
C GLY A 167 19.68 8.76 1.24
N VAL A 168 20.73 8.21 0.63
CA VAL A 168 20.62 7.22 -0.44
C VAL A 168 21.57 6.06 -0.22
N SER A 169 21.18 4.88 -0.67
CA SER A 169 22.01 3.68 -0.67
C SER A 169 22.04 3.07 -2.07
N GLN A 170 23.19 2.56 -2.49
CA GLN A 170 23.28 1.79 -3.72
C GLN A 170 22.79 0.37 -3.48
N HIS A 171 21.79 -0.01 -4.25
CA HIS A 171 21.35 -1.40 -4.38
C HIS A 171 21.15 -1.67 -5.86
N HIS A 172 21.57 -2.84 -6.32
CA HIS A 172 21.33 -3.25 -7.69
C HIS A 172 19.86 -3.62 -7.87
N ASP A 173 19.20 -3.02 -8.85
CA ASP A 173 17.85 -3.36 -9.28
C ASP A 173 17.82 -3.49 -10.80
N ASP A 174 17.28 -2.51 -11.53
CA ASP A 174 17.29 -2.51 -13.00
C ASP A 174 18.66 -2.09 -13.55
N HIS A 175 19.34 -1.18 -12.82
CA HIS A 175 20.63 -0.64 -13.22
C HIS A 175 21.63 -0.66 -12.07
N VAL A 176 22.90 -0.89 -12.42
CA VAL A 176 24.04 -0.83 -11.47
C VAL A 176 24.17 0.52 -10.75
N TYR A 177 23.68 1.60 -11.36
CA TYR A 177 23.74 2.96 -10.82
C TYR A 177 22.51 3.33 -9.99
N ASP A 178 21.52 2.45 -9.84
CA ASP A 178 20.33 2.76 -9.06
C ASP A 178 20.71 3.15 -7.62
N ARG A 179 19.99 4.15 -7.11
CA ARG A 179 20.09 4.60 -5.73
C ARG A 179 18.70 4.61 -5.15
N PHE A 180 18.58 4.08 -3.95
CA PHE A 180 17.33 4.01 -3.21
C PHE A 180 17.36 4.97 -2.05
N GLU A 181 16.23 5.59 -1.77
CA GLU A 181 16.07 6.43 -0.58
C GLU A 181 16.30 5.61 0.70
N VAL A 182 16.92 6.21 1.70
CA VAL A 182 17.19 5.62 3.03
C VAL A 182 16.36 6.35 4.07
N TYR A 183 15.80 5.62 5.03
CA TYR A 183 14.93 6.17 6.07
C TYR A 183 15.41 5.81 7.48
N ALA A 184 15.15 6.69 8.44
CA ALA A 184 15.47 6.44 9.85
C ALA A 184 14.60 5.31 10.44
N SER A 185 13.35 5.21 9.99
CA SER A 185 12.40 4.18 10.41
C SER A 185 11.58 3.64 9.24
N VAL A 186 10.88 2.51 9.45
CA VAL A 186 9.91 1.99 8.48
C VAL A 186 8.72 2.94 8.32
N GLN A 187 8.30 3.59 9.41
CA GLN A 187 7.23 4.58 9.41
C GLN A 187 7.53 5.72 8.44
N ASP A 188 8.77 6.21 8.40
CA ASP A 188 9.20 7.24 7.44
C ASP A 188 9.05 6.77 5.99
N SER A 189 9.32 5.50 5.71
CA SER A 189 9.12 4.94 4.37
C SER A 189 7.63 4.89 3.99
N TYR A 190 6.73 4.65 4.95
CA TYR A 190 5.27 4.66 4.75
C TYR A 190 4.81 6.09 4.42
N TRP A 191 5.27 7.08 5.18
CA TRP A 191 4.99 8.49 4.91
C TRP A 191 5.50 8.92 3.54
N ARG A 192 6.71 8.51 3.17
CA ARG A 192 7.30 8.83 1.87
C ARG A 192 6.54 8.17 0.72
N HIS A 193 6.07 6.95 0.91
CA HIS A 193 5.22 6.22 -0.03
C HIS A 193 3.89 6.95 -0.26
N SER A 194 3.18 7.34 0.79
CA SER A 194 1.91 8.07 0.64
C SER A 194 2.11 9.42 -0.03
N ARG A 195 3.20 10.15 0.29
CA ARG A 195 3.59 11.37 -0.45
C ARG A 195 3.85 11.10 -1.94
N LEU A 196 4.45 9.96 -2.30
CA LEU A 196 4.63 9.57 -3.70
C LEU A 196 3.27 9.38 -4.41
N LEU A 197 2.35 8.67 -3.76
CA LEU A 197 1.01 8.38 -4.28
C LEU A 197 0.12 9.62 -4.38
N LEU A 198 0.42 10.66 -3.62
CA LEU A 198 -0.33 11.91 -3.57
C LEU A 198 0.30 13.06 -4.36
N ASN A 199 1.46 12.85 -4.99
CA ASN A 199 2.12 13.89 -5.79
C ASN A 199 1.17 14.49 -6.83
N SER A 200 1.21 15.81 -6.97
CA SER A 200 0.52 16.50 -8.06
C SER A 200 1.06 16.03 -9.40
N CYS A 201 0.15 15.73 -10.31
CA CYS A 201 0.45 15.16 -11.61
C CYS A 201 -0.70 15.37 -12.58
N LYS A 202 -0.44 15.19 -13.89
CA LYS A 202 -1.47 15.18 -14.92
C LYS A 202 -2.05 13.76 -15.04
N LYS A 203 -3.38 13.62 -14.87
CA LYS A 203 -4.13 12.37 -15.10
C LYS A 203 -3.84 11.82 -16.51
N ALA A 204 -4.02 10.51 -16.70
CA ALA A 204 -3.65 9.77 -17.91
C ALA A 204 -2.13 9.79 -18.22
N ARG A 205 -1.28 9.71 -17.20
CA ARG A 205 0.18 9.57 -17.33
C ARG A 205 0.73 8.52 -16.37
N LYS A 206 1.81 7.85 -16.78
CA LYS A 206 2.57 6.97 -15.89
C LYS A 206 3.11 7.75 -14.70
N GLY A 207 3.09 7.14 -13.52
CA GLY A 207 3.52 7.77 -12.28
C GLY A 207 2.52 8.75 -11.68
N CYS A 208 1.34 8.94 -12.29
CA CYS A 208 0.28 9.76 -11.73
C CYS A 208 -0.74 8.90 -10.99
N TYR A 209 -0.64 8.85 -9.65
CA TYR A 209 -1.47 8.00 -8.80
C TYR A 209 -2.58 8.76 -8.07
N ARG A 210 -2.44 10.08 -7.90
CA ARG A 210 -3.31 10.88 -7.03
C ARG A 210 -4.81 10.74 -7.34
N TRP A 211 -5.16 10.63 -8.62
CA TRP A 211 -6.55 10.50 -9.06
C TRP A 211 -7.23 9.23 -8.51
N ILE A 212 -6.46 8.16 -8.24
CA ILE A 212 -7.00 6.85 -7.85
C ILE A 212 -7.87 6.99 -6.59
N TRP A 213 -7.39 7.76 -5.63
CA TRP A 213 -8.01 7.92 -4.31
C TRP A 213 -9.28 8.79 -4.36
N GLN A 214 -9.44 9.56 -5.42
CA GLN A 214 -10.61 10.40 -5.67
C GLN A 214 -11.67 9.66 -6.48
N GLU A 215 -11.26 8.98 -7.55
CA GLU A 215 -12.18 8.26 -8.45
C GLU A 215 -12.67 6.95 -7.83
N PHE A 216 -11.80 6.29 -7.04
CA PHE A 216 -12.09 5.01 -6.39
C PHE A 216 -12.03 5.16 -4.86
N PRO A 217 -12.93 5.97 -4.26
CA PRO A 217 -12.97 6.15 -2.83
C PRO A 217 -13.33 4.84 -2.14
N ILE A 218 -12.97 4.74 -0.86
CA ILE A 218 -13.39 3.61 -0.01
C ILE A 218 -14.92 3.66 0.08
N GLN A 219 -15.58 2.58 -0.31
CA GLN A 219 -17.04 2.50 -0.29
C GLN A 219 -17.51 1.05 -0.31
N ARG A 220 -18.76 0.82 0.12
CA ARG A 220 -19.38 -0.51 0.12
C ARG A 220 -19.72 -1.00 -1.29
N GLN A 221 -20.18 -0.07 -2.15
CA GLN A 221 -20.66 -0.40 -3.48
C GLN A 221 -19.50 -0.76 -4.40
N TYR A 222 -19.79 -1.56 -5.42
CA TYR A 222 -18.78 -1.89 -6.41
C TYR A 222 -18.51 -0.68 -7.30
N VAL A 223 -17.25 -0.50 -7.61
CA VAL A 223 -16.71 0.56 -8.46
C VAL A 223 -16.63 0.03 -9.89
N ASP A 224 -17.12 0.80 -10.84
CA ASP A 224 -16.95 0.50 -12.26
C ASP A 224 -15.62 1.08 -12.78
N LEU A 225 -14.76 0.21 -13.29
CA LEU A 225 -13.43 0.57 -13.80
C LEU A 225 -13.45 1.13 -15.24
N THR A 226 -14.58 1.06 -15.94
CA THR A 226 -14.66 1.26 -17.40
C THR A 226 -14.08 2.60 -17.84
N GLU A 227 -14.61 3.71 -17.32
CA GLU A 227 -14.19 5.06 -17.72
C GLU A 227 -12.68 5.27 -17.52
N MET A 228 -12.17 4.92 -16.33
CA MET A 228 -10.77 5.13 -16.00
C MET A 228 -9.82 4.21 -16.78
N ALA A 229 -10.24 2.97 -17.03
CA ALA A 229 -9.48 2.05 -17.85
C ALA A 229 -9.38 2.53 -19.31
N GLU A 230 -10.46 3.08 -19.86
CA GLU A 230 -10.48 3.66 -21.22
C GLU A 230 -9.55 4.89 -21.31
N ILE A 231 -9.63 5.82 -20.35
CA ILE A 231 -8.73 6.98 -20.27
C ILE A 231 -7.26 6.55 -20.23
N TYR A 232 -6.94 5.48 -19.51
CA TYR A 232 -5.58 4.97 -19.35
C TYR A 232 -5.19 3.89 -20.37
N GLN A 233 -6.04 3.51 -21.31
CA GLN A 233 -5.77 2.37 -22.20
C GLN A 233 -4.51 2.58 -23.03
N SER A 234 -4.31 3.78 -23.58
CA SER A 234 -3.10 4.12 -24.35
C SER A 234 -1.82 4.14 -23.51
N VAL A 235 -1.95 4.36 -22.19
CA VAL A 235 -0.83 4.43 -21.24
C VAL A 235 -0.47 3.05 -20.70
N SER A 236 -1.49 2.26 -20.39
CA SER A 236 -1.38 1.00 -19.67
C SER A 236 -1.33 -0.21 -20.60
N GLY A 237 -2.00 -0.13 -21.75
CA GLY A 237 -2.20 -1.25 -22.67
C GLY A 237 -3.29 -2.25 -22.23
N TYR A 238 -4.11 -1.92 -21.23
CA TYR A 238 -5.17 -2.80 -20.71
C TYR A 238 -6.54 -2.19 -20.98
N SER A 239 -7.45 -3.01 -21.51
CA SER A 239 -8.89 -2.72 -21.54
C SER A 239 -9.52 -2.96 -20.16
N PRO A 240 -10.75 -2.45 -19.90
CA PRO A 240 -11.42 -2.62 -18.60
C PRO A 240 -11.50 -4.08 -18.11
N LYS A 241 -11.76 -5.03 -19.02
CA LYS A 241 -11.91 -6.45 -18.65
C LYS A 241 -10.59 -7.17 -18.43
N ASP A 242 -9.46 -6.63 -18.89
CA ASP A 242 -8.15 -7.30 -18.74
C ASP A 242 -7.66 -7.34 -17.30
N PHE A 243 -8.18 -6.46 -16.43
CA PHE A 243 -7.80 -6.44 -15.02
C PHE A 243 -8.31 -7.68 -14.29
N PHE A 244 -9.63 -7.88 -14.27
CA PHE A 244 -10.28 -8.90 -13.44
C PHE A 244 -11.33 -9.76 -14.16
N GLY A 245 -11.45 -9.64 -15.48
CA GLY A 245 -12.49 -10.29 -16.28
C GLY A 245 -13.88 -9.65 -16.15
N LYS A 246 -14.02 -8.64 -15.29
CA LYS A 246 -15.24 -7.87 -15.02
C LYS A 246 -14.89 -6.39 -14.80
N THR A 247 -15.86 -5.50 -14.97
CA THR A 247 -15.66 -4.04 -14.83
C THR A 247 -16.06 -3.52 -13.46
N LYS A 248 -17.10 -4.09 -12.84
CA LYS A 248 -17.54 -3.75 -11.48
C LYS A 248 -16.83 -4.59 -10.44
N VAL A 249 -16.09 -3.95 -9.55
CA VAL A 249 -15.23 -4.60 -8.53
C VAL A 249 -15.25 -3.83 -7.20
N PRO A 250 -14.85 -4.45 -6.07
CA PRO A 250 -14.64 -3.71 -4.81
C PRO A 250 -13.64 -2.56 -4.96
N TYR A 251 -13.76 -1.52 -4.11
CA TYR A 251 -12.91 -0.31 -4.22
C TYR A 251 -11.41 -0.61 -4.20
N TYR A 252 -10.92 -1.52 -3.35
CA TYR A 252 -9.50 -1.86 -3.27
C TYR A 252 -9.00 -2.57 -4.54
N ALA A 253 -9.88 -3.32 -5.21
CA ALA A 253 -9.57 -3.92 -6.50
C ALA A 253 -9.52 -2.85 -7.59
N ALA A 254 -10.43 -1.88 -7.55
CA ALA A 254 -10.38 -0.73 -8.44
C ALA A 254 -9.10 0.10 -8.24
N GLN A 255 -8.71 0.36 -6.99
CA GLN A 255 -7.46 1.04 -6.63
C GLN A 255 -6.22 0.27 -7.11
N ALA A 256 -6.18 -1.05 -6.92
CA ALA A 256 -5.10 -1.89 -7.42
C ALA A 256 -5.01 -1.88 -8.96
N ALA A 257 -6.15 -1.88 -9.66
CA ALA A 257 -6.20 -1.69 -11.10
C ALA A 257 -5.71 -0.29 -11.49
N GLY A 258 -6.10 0.77 -10.77
CA GLY A 258 -5.62 2.14 -10.96
C GLY A 258 -4.10 2.27 -10.83
N LEU A 259 -3.50 1.61 -9.82
CA LEU A 259 -2.05 1.54 -9.67
C LEU A 259 -1.39 0.87 -10.89
N LYS A 260 -2.01 -0.19 -11.42
CA LYS A 260 -1.52 -0.84 -12.64
C LYS A 260 -1.68 0.05 -13.89
N MET A 261 -2.82 0.73 -14.03
CA MET A 261 -3.09 1.70 -15.10
C MET A 261 -2.03 2.80 -15.12
N ALA A 262 -1.72 3.36 -13.96
CA ALA A 262 -0.73 4.41 -13.78
C ALA A 262 0.73 3.92 -13.81
N GLY A 263 0.96 2.62 -13.97
CA GLY A 263 2.30 2.06 -14.17
C GLY A 263 3.15 1.98 -12.89
N TYR A 264 2.53 1.75 -11.72
CA TYR A 264 3.26 1.57 -10.46
C TYR A 264 4.26 0.41 -10.52
N ALA A 265 3.88 -0.70 -11.15
CA ALA A 265 4.73 -1.87 -11.32
C ALA A 265 4.68 -2.45 -12.75
N THR A 266 5.81 -2.99 -13.18
CA THR A 266 5.98 -3.63 -14.49
C THR A 266 5.23 -4.97 -14.57
N SER A 267 5.18 -5.72 -13.45
CA SER A 267 4.53 -7.04 -13.39
C SER A 267 3.10 -7.04 -13.94
N LYS A 268 2.81 -7.92 -14.90
CA LYS A 268 1.48 -8.04 -15.54
C LYS A 268 0.36 -8.42 -14.57
N THR A 269 0.69 -9.03 -13.44
CA THR A 269 -0.28 -9.51 -12.45
C THR A 269 -0.24 -8.71 -11.14
N TYR A 270 0.37 -7.52 -11.14
CA TYR A 270 0.57 -6.73 -9.93
C TYR A 270 -0.73 -6.45 -9.18
N HIS A 271 -1.74 -5.94 -9.89
CA HIS A 271 -3.07 -5.65 -9.33
C HIS A 271 -3.73 -6.91 -8.74
N LYS A 272 -3.58 -8.07 -9.40
CA LYS A 272 -4.09 -9.35 -8.91
C LYS A 272 -3.38 -9.79 -7.62
N LYS A 273 -2.08 -9.57 -7.51
CA LYS A 273 -1.31 -9.88 -6.29
C LYS A 273 -1.72 -8.99 -5.11
N LEU A 274 -1.94 -7.69 -5.35
CA LEU A 274 -2.44 -6.79 -4.31
C LEU A 274 -3.82 -7.22 -3.81
N VAL A 275 -4.77 -7.43 -4.73
CA VAL A 275 -6.12 -7.91 -4.37
C VAL A 275 -6.04 -9.23 -3.61
N TYR A 276 -5.21 -10.18 -4.05
CA TYR A 276 -5.00 -11.44 -3.35
C TYR A 276 -4.57 -11.22 -1.89
N LEU A 277 -3.60 -10.34 -1.63
CA LEU A 277 -3.14 -10.05 -0.27
C LEU A 277 -4.24 -9.38 0.56
N ILE A 278 -4.90 -8.37 0.00
CA ILE A 278 -5.97 -7.61 0.68
C ILE A 278 -7.13 -8.53 1.09
N GLU A 279 -7.57 -9.41 0.19
CA GLU A 279 -8.67 -10.34 0.46
C GLU A 279 -8.25 -11.48 1.39
N THR A 280 -7.07 -12.08 1.16
CA THR A 280 -6.57 -13.21 1.97
C THR A 280 -6.45 -12.81 3.44
N TYR A 281 -5.85 -11.65 3.70
CA TYR A 281 -5.58 -11.15 5.04
C TYR A 281 -6.63 -10.16 5.55
N GLU A 282 -7.72 -9.96 4.81
CA GLU A 282 -8.85 -9.11 5.19
C GLU A 282 -8.44 -7.67 5.55
N LEU A 283 -7.45 -7.13 4.83
CA LEU A 283 -6.85 -5.83 5.13
C LEU A 283 -7.83 -4.66 4.90
N TRP A 284 -8.85 -4.87 4.07
CA TRP A 284 -9.93 -3.89 3.85
C TRP A 284 -10.69 -3.56 5.14
N ARG A 285 -10.62 -4.40 6.19
CA ARG A 285 -11.26 -4.13 7.48
C ARG A 285 -10.67 -2.90 8.19
N PHE A 286 -9.36 -2.68 8.04
CA PHE A 286 -8.70 -1.49 8.56
C PHE A 286 -9.23 -0.23 7.88
N ASP A 287 -9.35 -0.25 6.56
CA ASP A 287 -9.87 0.87 5.77
C ASP A 287 -11.29 1.27 6.21
N VAL A 288 -12.15 0.26 6.42
CA VAL A 288 -13.53 0.48 6.87
C VAL A 288 -13.57 1.04 8.29
N ALA A 289 -12.74 0.53 9.19
CA ALA A 289 -12.66 1.03 10.56
C ALA A 289 -12.27 2.51 10.57
N VAL A 290 -11.18 2.86 9.86
CA VAL A 290 -10.71 4.25 9.77
C VAL A 290 -11.73 5.15 9.10
N GLN A 291 -12.35 4.71 7.99
CA GLN A 291 -13.38 5.50 7.29
C GLN A 291 -14.56 5.83 8.23
N ARG A 292 -15.05 4.87 9.01
CA ARG A 292 -16.15 5.10 9.97
C ARG A 292 -15.76 6.03 11.11
N ALA A 293 -14.51 5.99 11.56
CA ALA A 293 -14.04 6.91 12.59
C ALA A 293 -13.90 8.36 12.08
N LEU A 294 -13.74 8.53 10.76
CA LEU A 294 -13.63 9.83 10.10
C LEU A 294 -14.98 10.45 9.72
N GLY A 295 -16.06 9.66 9.62
CA GLY A 295 -17.41 10.10 9.24
C GLY A 295 -18.02 9.22 8.17
#